data_AF-A0A816E9U0-F1
#
_entry.id   AF-A0A816E9U0-F1
#
_cell.length_a   1.000
_cell.length_b   1.000
_cell.length_c   1.000
_cell.angle_alpha   90.00
_cell.angle_beta   90.00
_cell.angle_gamma   90.00
#
_symmetry.space_group_name_H-M   'P 1'
#
loop_
_entity.id
_entity.type
_entity.pdbx_description
1 polymer ?
#
loop_
_entity_poly.entity_id
_entity_poly.type
_entity_poly.pdbx_seq_one_letter_code
_entity_poly.pdbx_strand_id
1 'polypeptide(L)'
;MGGQCIPNDEYTESNQAFLCVCPKGYIGDRCEIIDNKIIIKFGRNVAISQSIMIHFIEIIKNAVPIRTTTLRTMPLTQSSLTIYWSRSFHIVFVELQNKIYYLAVVQKIYQRSITTTTITNQSDRCQHINELFNETFVKLNLFRRIKYYHLPCQNMSNNLTCFYDDLHLCLCYNYEQQRLANCFKFNHDMKFDCFGQSVCENEGKCFQDAPDCPQRATCICLPCFYGARCQFISIRFGLSLDAILGYHIQSNSTLGHQQNIVKISLVLTIIFMIAGFINGILSLITFNNKTICEVGCGLYLLGSSITTLFTTIIFGLKFWIRLLAQMTIISNLLFLRIQCISLDFLLRVFLNMDQWLNAC
;
A
#
# COMPACT_ATOMS: atom_id res chain seq x y z
N MET A 1 26.02 8.10 2.07
CA MET A 1 24.66 7.54 2.06
C MET A 1 23.81 8.49 1.23
N GLY A 2 23.15 8.04 0.16
CA GLY A 2 22.67 8.90 -0.93
C GLY A 2 21.44 9.78 -0.63
N GLY A 3 21.48 10.59 0.44
CA GLY A 3 20.52 11.67 0.68
C GLY A 3 20.85 12.93 -0.10
N GLN A 4 19.85 13.78 -0.32
CA GLN A 4 19.99 15.05 -1.04
C GLN A 4 19.86 16.19 -0.04
N CYS A 5 20.91 17.01 0.09
CA CYS A 5 20.90 18.16 0.99
C CYS A 5 20.69 19.46 0.21
N ILE A 6 19.81 20.30 0.73
CA ILE A 6 19.36 21.56 0.15
C ILE A 6 19.82 22.67 1.09
N PRO A 7 20.53 23.70 0.63
CA PRO A 7 20.90 24.84 1.47
C PRO A 7 19.64 25.55 1.98
N ASN A 8 19.64 25.99 3.24
CA ASN A 8 18.54 26.81 3.76
C ASN A 8 18.67 28.24 3.24
N ASP A 9 17.54 28.83 2.79
CA ASP A 9 17.50 30.23 2.41
C ASP A 9 17.79 31.11 3.65
N GLU A 10 18.57 32.18 3.44
CA GLU A 10 19.08 33.13 4.47
C GLU A 10 17.99 33.73 5.39
N TYR A 11 16.71 33.57 5.07
CA TYR A 11 15.56 34.05 5.85
C TYR A 11 15.06 33.10 6.94
N THR A 12 15.64 31.90 7.06
CA THR A 12 15.30 30.96 8.14
C THR A 12 16.37 31.01 9.23
N GLU A 13 16.02 31.48 10.42
CA GLU A 13 16.86 31.49 11.65
C GLU A 13 17.15 30.07 12.17
N SER A 14 17.66 29.18 11.32
CA SER A 14 18.12 27.86 11.71
C SER A 14 19.65 27.87 11.77
N ASN A 15 20.23 27.34 12.85
CA ASN A 15 21.68 27.20 13.01
C ASN A 15 22.33 26.24 12.00
N GLN A 16 21.57 25.68 11.06
CA GLN A 16 22.04 24.72 10.06
C GLN A 16 21.90 25.33 8.66
N ALA A 17 23.02 25.44 7.95
CA ALA A 17 23.09 26.02 6.60
C ALA A 17 22.46 25.14 5.51
N PHE A 18 21.97 23.94 5.86
CA PHE A 18 21.39 22.98 4.92
C PHE A 18 20.41 22.05 5.61
N LEU A 19 19.41 21.60 4.86
CA LEU A 19 18.42 20.58 5.21
C LEU A 19 18.61 19.35 4.32
N CYS A 20 18.78 18.16 4.91
CA CYS A 20 18.90 16.92 4.15
C CYS A 20 17.58 16.15 4.05
N VAL A 21 17.23 15.77 2.81
CA VAL A 21 16.14 14.84 2.49
C VAL A 21 16.71 13.43 2.44
N CYS A 22 16.30 12.60 3.38
CA CYS A 22 16.83 11.26 3.56
C CYS A 22 16.11 10.20 2.73
N PRO A 23 16.85 9.23 2.15
CA PRO A 23 16.25 8.08 1.49
C PRO A 23 15.52 7.21 2.52
N LYS A 24 14.55 6.41 2.05
CA LYS A 24 13.78 5.50 2.92
C LYS A 24 14.71 4.60 3.74
N GLY A 25 14.47 4.53 5.04
CA GLY A 25 15.26 3.73 5.96
C GLY A 25 16.41 4.48 6.63
N TYR A 26 16.53 5.79 6.40
CA TYR A 26 17.55 6.65 7.00
C TYR A 26 16.95 7.95 7.53
N ILE A 27 17.48 8.45 8.64
CA ILE A 27 17.12 9.71 9.32
C ILE A 27 18.38 10.41 9.86
N GLY A 28 18.19 11.58 10.45
CA GLY A 28 19.26 12.43 10.97
C GLY A 28 19.53 13.61 10.05
N ASP A 29 20.25 14.60 10.55
CA ASP A 29 20.48 15.87 9.85
C ASP A 29 21.29 15.67 8.56
N ARG A 30 22.03 14.56 8.46
CA ARG A 30 22.82 14.13 7.31
C ARG A 30 22.46 12.71 6.87
N CYS A 31 21.28 12.22 7.25
CA CYS A 31 20.82 10.86 6.95
C CYS A 31 21.76 9.76 7.46
N GLU A 32 22.44 10.03 8.57
CA GLU A 32 23.49 9.21 9.16
C GLU A 32 22.95 8.04 9.99
N ILE A 33 21.65 8.07 10.32
CA ILE A 33 21.03 7.15 11.26
C ILE A 33 20.13 6.19 10.49
N ILE A 34 20.30 4.89 10.72
CA ILE A 34 19.48 3.85 10.09
C ILE A 34 18.17 3.70 10.88
N ASP A 35 17.03 3.68 10.19
CA ASP A 35 15.73 3.38 10.79
C ASP A 35 15.69 1.94 11.32
N ASN A 36 14.89 1.71 12.36
CA ASN A 36 14.59 0.35 12.77
C ASN A 36 13.81 -0.36 11.67
N LYS A 37 14.21 -1.58 11.34
CA LYS A 37 13.56 -2.41 10.35
C LYS A 37 12.72 -3.47 11.05
N ILE A 38 11.40 -3.40 10.90
CA ILE A 38 10.47 -4.34 11.53
C ILE A 38 9.84 -5.17 10.42
N ILE A 39 10.03 -6.48 10.51
CA ILE A 39 9.52 -7.47 9.55
C ILE A 39 8.47 -8.32 10.25
N ILE A 40 7.20 -8.11 9.90
CA ILE A 40 6.07 -8.85 10.45
C ILE A 40 5.68 -9.92 9.45
N LYS A 41 5.79 -11.20 9.81
CA LYS A 41 5.37 -12.34 9.00
C LYS A 41 4.03 -12.85 9.52
N PHE A 42 3.06 -13.05 8.66
CA PHE A 42 1.75 -13.57 9.04
C PHE A 42 1.72 -15.09 8.84
N GLY A 43 1.32 -15.81 9.89
CA GLY A 43 1.08 -17.25 9.82
C GLY A 43 -0.11 -17.57 8.88
N ARG A 44 -0.17 -18.82 8.40
CA ARG A 44 -1.20 -19.27 7.43
C ARG A 44 -2.65 -19.14 7.94
N ASN A 45 -2.84 -19.02 9.24
CA ASN A 45 -4.14 -19.02 9.90
C ASN A 45 -4.67 -17.60 10.20
N VAL A 46 -3.95 -16.55 9.80
CA VAL A 46 -4.36 -15.16 10.02
C VAL A 46 -5.02 -14.64 8.75
N ALA A 47 -6.28 -14.19 8.86
CA ALA A 47 -6.98 -13.55 7.76
C ALA A 47 -6.44 -12.12 7.56
N ILE A 48 -5.76 -11.90 6.45
CA ILE A 48 -5.07 -10.64 6.14
C ILE A 48 -6.02 -9.72 5.37
N SER A 49 -6.14 -8.47 5.83
CA SER A 49 -6.85 -7.40 5.13
C SER A 49 -5.92 -6.61 4.19
N GLN A 50 -6.50 -5.97 3.16
CA GLN A 50 -5.75 -5.13 2.22
C GLN A 50 -5.08 -3.92 2.89
N SER A 51 -5.69 -3.40 3.95
CA SER A 51 -5.16 -2.35 4.81
C SER A 51 -4.88 -2.90 6.21
N ILE A 52 -3.72 -2.55 6.75
CA ILE A 52 -3.22 -2.98 8.06
C ILE A 52 -2.79 -1.72 8.81
N MET A 53 -3.30 -1.54 10.02
CA MET A 53 -2.84 -0.48 10.92
C MET A 53 -1.84 -1.05 11.92
N ILE A 54 -0.81 -0.29 12.22
CA ILE A 54 0.28 -0.72 13.09
C ILE A 54 0.51 0.37 14.11
N HIS A 55 0.27 0.03 15.37
CA HIS A 55 0.34 0.95 16.48
C HIS A 55 1.64 0.73 17.25
N PHE A 56 2.47 1.76 17.28
CA PHE A 56 3.68 1.85 18.07
C PHE A 56 3.35 2.55 19.38
N ILE A 57 3.62 1.87 20.49
CA ILE A 57 3.42 2.41 21.83
C ILE A 57 4.79 2.66 22.45
N GLU A 58 5.04 3.90 22.81
CA GLU A 58 6.20 4.32 23.57
C GLU A 58 5.84 4.45 25.05
N ILE A 59 6.55 3.73 25.90
CA ILE A 59 6.41 3.82 27.35
C ILE A 59 7.45 4.82 27.84
N ILE A 60 6.99 5.91 28.45
CA ILE A 60 7.83 6.93 29.07
C ILE A 60 7.66 6.83 30.58
N LYS A 61 8.77 6.90 31.32
CA LYS A 61 8.73 6.82 32.78
C LYS A 61 7.90 7.97 33.34
N ASN A 62 6.93 7.66 34.20
CA ASN A 62 6.03 8.61 34.86
C ASN A 62 5.13 9.43 33.92
N ALA A 63 4.94 9.00 32.68
CA ALA A 63 4.04 9.66 31.73
C ALA A 63 3.08 8.65 31.09
N VAL A 64 2.02 9.17 30.48
CA VAL A 64 1.06 8.35 29.73
C VAL A 64 1.75 7.80 28.48
N PRO A 65 1.55 6.52 28.12
CA PRO A 65 2.13 5.95 26.91
C PRO A 65 1.73 6.74 25.67
N ILE A 66 2.69 7.03 24.80
CA ILE A 66 2.46 7.74 23.54
C ILE A 66 2.18 6.72 22.44
N ARG A 67 1.08 6.91 21.71
CA ARG A 67 0.72 6.09 20.56
C ARG A 67 1.00 6.83 19.26
N THR A 68 1.74 6.18 18.39
CA THR A 68 1.90 6.56 16.97
C THR A 68 1.43 5.42 16.10
N THR A 69 0.76 5.71 14.99
CA THR A 69 0.16 4.67 14.15
C THR A 69 0.60 4.85 12.70
N THR A 70 0.84 3.76 11.99
CA THR A 70 1.08 3.80 10.54
C THR A 70 0.14 2.85 9.83
N LEU A 71 -0.34 3.29 8.66
CA LEU A 71 -1.13 2.48 7.76
C LEU A 71 -0.23 1.85 6.69
N ARG A 72 -0.41 0.56 6.45
CA ARG A 72 0.24 -0.14 5.35
C ARG A 72 -0.80 -0.89 4.52
N THR A 73 -0.65 -0.81 3.22
CA THR A 73 -1.37 -1.69 2.29
C THR A 73 -0.51 -2.91 2.00
N MET A 74 -1.11 -4.09 2.03
CA MET A 74 -0.40 -5.33 1.72
C MET A 74 -1.01 -6.01 0.49
N PRO A 75 -0.20 -6.36 -0.52
CA PRO A 75 -0.66 -7.20 -1.63
C PRO A 75 -1.13 -8.55 -1.08
N LEU A 76 -2.25 -9.08 -1.60
CA LEU A 76 -2.86 -10.35 -1.16
C LEU A 76 -1.91 -11.57 -1.22
N THR A 77 -0.82 -11.47 -1.97
CA THR A 77 0.15 -12.55 -2.20
C THR A 77 1.34 -12.52 -1.24
N GLN A 78 1.54 -11.44 -0.49
CA GLN A 78 2.65 -11.32 0.44
C GLN A 78 2.24 -11.78 1.84
N SER A 79 3.07 -12.65 2.45
CA SER A 79 2.90 -13.11 3.83
C SER A 79 3.74 -12.31 4.83
N SER A 80 4.43 -11.26 4.37
CA SER A 80 5.29 -10.46 5.25
C SER A 80 5.27 -8.98 4.90
N LEU A 81 5.26 -8.15 5.93
CA LEU A 81 5.28 -6.70 5.85
C LEU A 81 6.60 -6.18 6.42
N THR A 82 7.28 -5.30 5.69
CA THR A 82 8.50 -4.61 6.18
C THR A 82 8.21 -3.13 6.43
N ILE A 83 8.56 -2.66 7.62
CA ILE A 83 8.32 -1.30 8.09
C ILE A 83 9.66 -0.72 8.50
N TYR A 84 9.91 0.53 8.08
CA TYR A 84 11.03 1.33 8.56
C TYR A 84 10.48 2.37 9.54
N TRP A 85 10.96 2.32 10.78
CA TRP A 85 10.44 3.12 11.89
C TRP A 85 11.56 3.87 12.61
N SER A 86 11.39 5.19 12.71
CA SER A 86 12.41 6.13 13.18
C SER A 86 12.30 6.48 14.66
N ARG A 87 11.10 6.37 15.23
CA ARG A 87 10.80 6.77 16.62
C ARG A 87 11.03 5.62 17.59
N SER A 88 11.24 5.96 18.85
CA SER A 88 11.26 5.00 19.96
C SER A 88 9.91 4.31 20.11
N PHE A 89 9.95 3.03 20.46
CA PHE A 89 8.75 2.24 20.76
C PHE A 89 9.13 1.07 21.67
N HIS A 90 8.16 0.59 22.43
CA HIS A 90 8.32 -0.54 23.35
C HIS A 90 7.34 -1.68 23.02
N ILE A 91 6.16 -1.34 22.51
CA ILE A 91 5.14 -2.31 22.14
C ILE A 91 4.64 -2.02 20.73
N VAL A 92 4.39 -3.07 19.95
CA VAL A 92 3.79 -2.97 18.62
C VAL A 92 2.55 -3.84 18.55
N PHE A 93 1.42 -3.22 18.21
CA PHE A 93 0.17 -3.91 17.88
C PHE A 93 -0.11 -3.82 16.38
N VAL A 94 -0.62 -4.89 15.82
CA VAL A 94 -1.15 -4.94 14.46
C VAL A 94 -2.66 -5.02 14.53
N GLU A 95 -3.33 -4.03 13.97
CA GLU A 95 -4.79 -4.00 13.82
C GLU A 95 -5.16 -4.41 12.39
N LEU A 96 -5.98 -5.46 12.30
CA LEU A 96 -6.58 -5.96 11.08
C LEU A 96 -8.08 -5.59 11.04
N GLN A 97 -8.76 -6.03 9.98
CA GLN A 97 -10.19 -5.77 9.77
C GLN A 97 -11.05 -6.08 11.01
N ASN A 98 -12.07 -5.25 11.25
CA ASN A 98 -12.99 -5.34 12.39
C ASN A 98 -12.33 -5.13 13.77
N LYS A 99 -11.28 -4.30 13.86
CA LYS A 99 -10.58 -3.99 15.13
C LYS A 99 -10.04 -5.24 15.82
N ILE A 100 -9.53 -6.20 15.03
CA ILE A 100 -8.86 -7.38 15.57
C ILE A 100 -7.38 -7.04 15.78
N TYR A 101 -6.95 -7.10 17.04
CA TYR A 101 -5.59 -6.74 17.44
C TYR A 101 -4.70 -7.97 17.61
N TYR A 102 -3.46 -7.87 17.16
CA TYR A 102 -2.40 -8.84 17.40
C TYR A 102 -1.21 -8.17 18.06
N LEU A 103 -0.64 -8.81 19.06
CA LEU A 103 0.60 -8.37 19.69
C LEU A 103 1.79 -8.85 18.85
N ALA A 104 2.53 -7.91 18.25
CA ALA A 104 3.64 -8.25 17.38
C ALA A 104 5.00 -8.17 18.08
N VAL A 105 5.23 -7.13 18.90
CA VAL A 105 6.52 -6.90 19.56
C VAL A 105 6.28 -6.38 20.98
N VAL A 106 7.05 -6.89 21.94
CA VAL A 106 7.20 -6.32 23.28
C VAL A 106 8.69 -6.30 23.61
N GLN A 107 9.22 -5.13 23.94
CA GLN A 107 10.61 -4.96 24.36
C GLN A 107 10.69 -4.03 25.58
N LYS A 108 11.54 -4.40 26.55
CA LYS A 108 11.75 -3.60 27.77
C LYS A 108 12.63 -2.39 27.53
N ILE A 109 13.64 -2.53 26.69
CA ILE A 109 14.62 -1.50 26.39
C ILE A 109 14.61 -1.32 24.88
N TYR A 110 14.29 -0.11 24.43
CA TYR A 110 14.42 0.26 23.03
C TYR A 110 15.91 0.41 22.68
N GLN A 111 16.34 -0.24 21.59
CA GLN A 111 17.65 0.04 20.98
C GLN A 111 17.44 0.53 19.55
N ARG A 112 18.33 1.42 19.10
CA ARG A 112 18.23 2.08 17.81
C ARG A 112 18.85 1.22 16.70
N SER A 113 18.33 1.33 15.48
CA SER A 113 18.84 0.67 14.27
C SER A 113 18.73 -0.86 14.31
N ILE A 114 17.75 -1.44 15.04
CA ILE A 114 17.56 -2.89 15.11
C ILE A 114 16.73 -3.38 13.91
N THR A 115 17.09 -4.56 13.40
CA THR A 115 16.19 -5.38 12.57
C THR A 115 15.43 -6.38 13.43
N THR A 116 14.13 -6.14 13.64
CA THR A 116 13.25 -7.04 14.39
C THR A 116 12.42 -7.86 13.42
N THR A 117 12.45 -9.18 13.53
CA THR A 117 11.59 -10.08 12.75
C THR A 117 10.64 -10.81 13.68
N THR A 118 9.34 -10.70 13.44
CA THR A 118 8.31 -11.38 14.22
C THR A 118 7.36 -12.15 13.34
N ILE A 119 6.77 -13.21 13.90
CA ILE A 119 5.77 -14.04 13.25
C ILE A 119 4.48 -13.89 14.04
N THR A 120 3.45 -13.32 13.43
CA THR A 120 2.13 -13.14 14.03
C THR A 120 1.27 -14.36 13.72
N ASN A 121 0.90 -15.08 14.76
CA ASN A 121 0.02 -16.24 14.72
C ASN A 121 -1.31 -15.95 15.44
N GLN A 122 -2.25 -16.88 15.33
CA GLN A 122 -3.54 -16.79 16.03
C GLN A 122 -3.39 -16.73 17.56
N SER A 123 -2.33 -17.31 18.11
CA SER A 123 -1.99 -17.23 19.55
C SER A 123 -1.67 -15.82 20.02
N ASP A 124 -1.25 -14.95 19.10
CA ASP A 124 -0.85 -13.58 19.40
C ASP A 124 -2.02 -12.60 19.30
N ARG A 125 -3.21 -13.11 18.95
CA ARG A 125 -4.46 -12.33 18.90
C ARG A 125 -4.83 -11.90 20.31
N CYS A 126 -4.99 -10.60 20.51
CA CYS A 126 -5.57 -10.07 21.74
C CYS A 126 -7.07 -10.38 21.72
N GLN A 127 -7.56 -11.05 22.76
CA GLN A 127 -8.98 -11.40 22.88
C GLN A 127 -9.77 -10.21 23.40
N HIS A 128 -11.02 -10.07 22.97
CA HIS A 128 -11.91 -9.07 23.56
C HIS A 128 -12.36 -9.51 24.96
N ILE A 129 -12.62 -8.57 25.86
CA ILE A 129 -13.08 -8.86 27.23
C ILE A 129 -14.35 -9.72 27.26
N ASN A 130 -15.21 -9.58 26.24
CA ASN A 130 -16.44 -10.36 26.07
C ASN A 130 -16.17 -11.85 25.76
N GLU A 131 -15.01 -12.18 25.22
CA GLU A 131 -14.60 -13.57 24.95
C GLU A 131 -14.02 -14.22 26.22
N LEU A 132 -13.58 -13.42 27.19
CA LEU A 132 -12.88 -13.87 28.40
C LEU A 132 -13.79 -14.01 29.63
N PHE A 133 -14.87 -13.23 29.68
CA PHE A 133 -15.77 -13.18 30.82
C PHE A 133 -17.23 -13.38 30.41
N ASN A 134 -18.04 -13.85 31.35
CA ASN A 134 -19.49 -13.99 31.18
C ASN A 134 -20.16 -12.64 30.90
N GLU A 135 -21.31 -12.66 30.21
CA GLU A 135 -22.05 -11.44 29.85
C GLU A 135 -22.44 -10.57 31.06
N THR A 136 -22.72 -11.18 32.21
CA THR A 136 -23.06 -10.44 33.44
C THR A 136 -21.89 -9.57 33.92
N PHE A 137 -20.67 -10.05 33.76
CA PHE A 137 -19.45 -9.32 34.12
C PHE A 137 -19.19 -8.17 33.14
N VAL A 138 -19.35 -8.41 31.84
CA VAL A 138 -19.16 -7.39 30.81
C VAL A 138 -20.07 -6.17 31.04
N LYS A 139 -21.29 -6.41 31.52
CA LYS A 139 -22.28 -5.37 31.84
C LYS A 139 -21.96 -4.57 33.11
N LEU A 140 -20.98 -4.99 33.92
CA LEU A 140 -20.57 -4.23 35.11
C LEU A 140 -19.93 -2.89 34.71
N ASN A 141 -20.03 -1.92 35.62
CA ASN A 141 -19.32 -0.65 35.47
C ASN A 141 -17.79 -0.88 35.36
N LEU A 142 -17.14 -0.12 34.47
CA LEU A 142 -15.71 -0.15 34.19
C LEU A 142 -14.83 -0.19 35.46
N PHE A 143 -15.13 0.62 36.48
CA PHE A 143 -14.34 0.66 37.73
C PHE A 143 -14.37 -0.67 38.49
N ARG A 144 -15.46 -1.43 38.37
CA ARG A 144 -15.56 -2.78 38.94
C ARG A 144 -14.84 -3.79 38.06
N ARG A 145 -14.98 -3.70 36.74
CA ARG A 145 -14.34 -4.60 35.77
C ARG A 145 -12.81 -4.59 35.92
N ILE A 146 -12.20 -3.40 35.99
CA ILE A 146 -10.73 -3.23 36.07
C ILE A 146 -10.11 -4.00 37.25
N LYS A 147 -10.81 -4.12 38.39
CA LYS A 147 -10.30 -4.86 39.56
C LYS A 147 -10.03 -6.34 39.27
N TYR A 148 -10.71 -6.90 38.26
CA TYR A 148 -10.63 -8.31 37.90
C TYR A 148 -9.79 -8.56 36.65
N TYR A 149 -9.16 -7.53 36.06
CA TYR A 149 -8.39 -7.66 34.83
C TYR A 149 -7.13 -8.53 34.97
N HIS A 150 -6.69 -8.81 36.19
CA HIS A 150 -5.62 -9.77 36.45
C HIS A 150 -6.08 -11.23 36.31
N LEU A 151 -7.36 -11.55 36.52
CA LEU A 151 -7.86 -12.94 36.51
C LEU A 151 -7.63 -13.69 35.18
N PRO A 152 -7.91 -13.10 33.99
CA PRO A 152 -7.68 -13.79 32.72
C PRO A 152 -6.20 -14.11 32.49
N CYS A 153 -5.31 -13.23 32.97
CA CYS A 153 -3.87 -13.44 32.89
C CYS A 153 -3.40 -14.55 33.84
N GLN A 154 -4.03 -14.71 35.00
CA GLN A 154 -3.70 -15.76 35.97
C GLN A 154 -4.12 -17.16 35.50
N ASN A 155 -5.12 -17.25 34.63
CA ASN A 155 -5.57 -18.53 34.09
C ASN A 155 -4.57 -19.10 33.08
N MET A 156 -3.68 -19.97 33.58
CA MET A 156 -2.58 -20.58 32.81
C MET A 156 -3.05 -21.41 31.61
N SER A 157 -4.29 -21.93 31.61
CA SER A 157 -4.80 -22.75 30.51
C SER A 157 -4.90 -21.99 29.19
N ASN A 158 -5.12 -20.67 29.24
CA ASN A 158 -5.38 -19.86 28.05
C ASN A 158 -4.12 -19.21 27.48
N ASN A 159 -2.98 -19.29 28.18
CA ASN A 159 -1.71 -18.63 27.85
C ASN A 159 -1.86 -17.23 27.21
N LEU A 160 -2.74 -16.41 27.77
CA LEU A 160 -3.18 -15.15 27.19
C LEU A 160 -2.04 -14.11 27.22
N THR A 161 -1.63 -13.59 26.06
CA THR A 161 -0.56 -12.57 25.96
C THR A 161 -1.11 -11.15 26.13
N CYS A 162 -2.29 -10.88 25.56
CA CYS A 162 -2.94 -9.59 25.61
C CYS A 162 -4.47 -9.73 25.48
N PHE A 163 -5.18 -8.70 25.91
CA PHE A 163 -6.63 -8.56 25.72
C PHE A 163 -7.01 -7.08 25.69
N TYR A 164 -8.24 -6.78 25.31
CA TYR A 164 -8.75 -5.40 25.25
C TYR A 164 -10.23 -5.32 25.63
N ASP A 165 -10.63 -4.16 26.10
CA ASP A 165 -12.03 -3.76 26.30
C ASP A 165 -12.36 -2.56 25.39
N ASP A 166 -13.45 -1.85 25.67
CA ASP A 166 -13.87 -0.69 24.87
C ASP A 166 -12.93 0.54 24.97
N LEU A 167 -12.06 0.61 25.98
CA LEU A 167 -11.28 1.79 26.37
C LEU A 167 -9.79 1.53 26.65
N HIS A 168 -9.40 0.28 26.85
CA HIS A 168 -8.10 -0.15 27.32
C HIS A 168 -7.60 -1.33 26.51
N LEU A 169 -6.29 -1.34 26.34
CA LEU A 169 -5.55 -2.48 25.85
C LEU A 169 -4.61 -2.94 26.96
N CYS A 170 -4.62 -4.24 27.24
CA CYS A 170 -3.95 -4.86 28.35
C CYS A 170 -2.92 -5.90 27.89
N LEU A 171 -1.77 -5.90 28.56
CA LEU A 171 -0.72 -6.91 28.42
C LEU A 171 -0.67 -7.79 29.65
N CYS A 172 -0.61 -9.11 29.45
CA CYS A 172 -0.34 -10.05 30.53
C CYS A 172 1.17 -10.25 30.67
N TYR A 173 1.71 -10.06 31.87
CA TYR A 173 3.12 -10.25 32.15
C TYR A 173 3.33 -10.99 33.47
N ASN A 174 4.45 -11.70 33.57
CA ASN A 174 4.82 -12.39 34.81
C ASN A 174 5.54 -11.42 35.74
N TYR A 175 5.03 -11.27 36.94
CA TYR A 175 5.66 -10.55 38.04
C TYR A 175 5.79 -11.51 39.23
N GLU A 176 7.03 -11.84 39.58
CA GLU A 176 7.34 -12.86 40.58
C GLU A 176 6.64 -14.19 40.27
N GLN A 177 5.69 -14.62 41.12
CA GLN A 177 4.91 -15.86 40.97
C GLN A 177 3.49 -15.62 40.44
N GLN A 178 3.12 -14.39 40.10
CA GLN A 178 1.78 -14.04 39.62
C GLN A 178 1.83 -13.45 38.21
N ARG A 179 0.88 -13.86 37.38
CA ARG A 179 0.69 -13.28 36.05
C ARG A 179 -0.31 -12.14 36.16
N LEU A 180 0.15 -10.92 36.00
CA LEU A 180 -0.63 -9.69 36.16
C LEU A 180 -0.96 -9.07 34.81
N ALA A 181 -1.94 -8.18 34.82
CA ALA A 181 -2.38 -7.42 33.66
C ALA A 181 -1.90 -5.97 33.81
N ASN A 182 -1.23 -5.44 32.79
CA ASN A 182 -0.89 -4.03 32.70
C ASN A 182 -1.70 -3.39 31.56
N CYS A 183 -2.58 -2.47 31.89
CA CYS A 183 -3.53 -1.87 30.98
C CYS A 183 -3.26 -0.38 30.80
N PHE A 184 -3.38 0.10 29.57
CA PHE A 184 -3.30 1.51 29.25
C PHE A 184 -4.49 1.91 28.39
N LYS A 185 -4.88 3.19 28.47
CA LYS A 185 -5.99 3.72 27.67
C LYS A 185 -5.63 3.61 26.19
N PHE A 186 -6.57 3.10 25.41
CA PHE A 186 -6.43 2.93 23.97
C PHE A 186 -7.73 3.35 23.30
N ASN A 187 -7.70 4.46 22.57
CA ASN A 187 -8.87 4.88 21.81
C ASN A 187 -8.96 4.05 20.52
N HIS A 188 -9.87 3.06 20.50
CA HIS A 188 -10.16 2.17 19.38
C HIS A 188 -10.86 2.87 18.19
N ASP A 189 -11.42 4.07 18.43
CA ASP A 189 -12.15 4.86 17.44
C ASP A 189 -11.41 6.16 17.10
N MET A 190 -10.09 6.18 17.26
CA MET A 190 -9.30 7.35 16.93
C MET A 190 -9.41 7.65 15.44
N LYS A 191 -10.05 8.78 15.14
CA LYS A 191 -10.09 9.35 13.80
C LYS A 191 -8.90 10.27 13.64
N PHE A 192 -8.19 10.08 12.54
CA PHE A 192 -7.22 11.03 12.05
C PHE A 192 -7.95 11.80 10.94
N ASP A 193 -8.03 13.12 11.06
CA ASP A 193 -8.69 14.00 10.09
C ASP A 193 -7.74 15.12 9.62
N CYS A 194 -6.46 14.99 9.94
CA CYS A 194 -5.42 15.97 9.62
C CYS A 194 -5.76 17.39 10.09
N PHE A 195 -6.34 17.51 11.29
CA PHE A 195 -6.78 18.77 11.88
C PHE A 195 -7.77 19.55 10.99
N GLY A 196 -8.57 18.83 10.20
CA GLY A 196 -9.49 19.41 9.23
C GLY A 196 -8.82 19.94 7.95
N GLN A 197 -7.50 19.89 7.84
CA GLN A 197 -6.73 20.30 6.64
C GLN A 197 -6.39 19.08 5.78
N SER A 198 -7.41 18.30 5.42
CA SER A 198 -7.21 17.16 4.53
C SER A 198 -6.75 17.63 3.15
N VAL A 199 -5.57 17.17 2.73
CA VAL A 199 -5.06 17.34 1.35
C VAL A 199 -5.57 16.23 0.42
N CYS A 200 -6.45 15.36 0.93
CA CYS A 200 -7.01 14.25 0.19
C CYS A 200 -8.21 14.71 -0.63
N GLU A 201 -8.19 14.39 -1.92
CA GLU A 201 -9.25 14.68 -2.88
C GLU A 201 -10.29 13.55 -2.89
N ASN A 202 -11.42 13.77 -3.58
CA ASN A 202 -12.47 12.77 -3.81
C ASN A 202 -12.96 12.07 -2.53
N GLU A 203 -13.20 12.85 -1.47
CA GLU A 203 -13.65 12.34 -0.16
C GLU A 203 -12.68 11.32 0.48
N GLY A 204 -11.41 11.32 0.05
CA GLY A 204 -10.36 10.54 0.67
C GLY A 204 -10.19 10.92 2.15
N LYS A 205 -10.03 9.92 3.02
CA LYS A 205 -9.79 10.15 4.44
C LYS A 205 -8.32 10.41 4.68
N CYS A 206 -7.99 11.53 5.30
CA CYS A 206 -6.61 11.86 5.66
C CYS A 206 -6.19 11.13 6.92
N PHE A 207 -5.10 10.37 6.85
CA PHE A 207 -4.51 9.68 7.99
C PHE A 207 -3.18 10.33 8.35
N GLN A 208 -2.93 10.55 9.64
CA GLN A 208 -1.67 11.10 10.13
C GLN A 208 -1.03 10.17 11.17
N ASP A 209 0.30 10.19 11.27
CA ASP A 209 1.05 9.26 12.11
C ASP A 209 0.96 9.55 13.61
N ALA A 210 0.80 10.81 14.00
CA ALA A 210 0.70 11.27 15.38
C ALA A 210 -0.40 12.34 15.57
N PRO A 211 -1.06 12.42 16.74
CA PRO A 211 -2.07 13.43 17.00
C PRO A 211 -1.53 14.86 17.11
N ASP A 212 -0.40 15.09 17.79
CA ASP A 212 0.01 16.46 18.15
C ASP A 212 1.04 17.07 17.17
N CYS A 213 1.89 16.25 16.57
CA CYS A 213 2.91 16.69 15.61
C CYS A 213 3.14 15.58 14.55
N PRO A 214 2.28 15.52 13.52
CA PRO A 214 2.40 14.53 12.47
C PRO A 214 3.57 14.86 11.55
N GLN A 215 4.41 13.86 11.28
CA GLN A 215 5.49 13.97 10.30
C GLN A 215 5.12 13.30 8.99
N ARG A 216 4.08 12.45 8.98
CA ARG A 216 3.63 11.73 7.80
C ARG A 216 2.11 11.75 7.75
N ALA A 217 1.59 12.27 6.65
CA ALA A 217 0.19 12.16 6.28
C ALA A 217 0.02 11.25 5.06
N THR A 218 -1.08 10.50 4.99
CA THR A 218 -1.39 9.61 3.86
C THR A 218 -2.89 9.60 3.63
N CYS A 219 -3.30 9.59 2.37
CA CYS A 219 -4.72 9.54 2.02
C CYS A 219 -5.21 8.10 1.86
N ILE A 220 -6.34 7.81 2.49
CA ILE A 220 -7.09 6.56 2.33
C ILE A 220 -8.21 6.83 1.34
N CYS A 221 -8.10 6.23 0.17
CA CYS A 221 -9.03 6.45 -0.92
C CYS A 221 -10.26 5.56 -0.79
N LEU A 222 -11.42 6.12 -1.19
CA LEU A 222 -12.62 5.34 -1.42
C LEU A 222 -12.41 4.33 -2.57
N PRO A 223 -13.22 3.27 -2.65
CA PRO A 223 -13.20 2.35 -3.78
C PRO A 223 -13.28 3.13 -5.09
N CYS A 224 -12.53 2.67 -6.10
CA CYS A 224 -12.41 3.30 -7.41
C CYS A 224 -11.58 4.60 -7.48
N PHE A 225 -11.04 5.10 -6.37
CA PHE A 225 -10.12 6.23 -6.34
C PHE A 225 -8.70 5.79 -5.97
N TYR A 226 -7.68 6.41 -6.57
CA TYR A 226 -6.27 6.04 -6.35
C TYR A 226 -5.31 7.23 -6.55
N GLY A 227 -4.05 7.02 -6.18
CA GLY A 227 -3.02 8.06 -6.16
C GLY A 227 -2.71 8.56 -4.75
N ALA A 228 -1.63 9.32 -4.60
CA ALA A 228 -1.14 9.78 -3.28
C ALA A 228 -2.14 10.68 -2.52
N ARG A 229 -3.02 11.37 -3.26
CA ARG A 229 -4.09 12.22 -2.75
C ARG A 229 -5.48 11.71 -3.11
N CYS A 230 -5.61 10.48 -3.61
CA CYS A 230 -6.87 9.96 -4.17
C CYS A 230 -7.38 10.76 -5.38
N GLN A 231 -6.49 11.46 -6.08
CA GLN A 231 -6.82 12.37 -7.16
C GLN A 231 -7.32 11.68 -8.45
N PHE A 232 -7.04 10.38 -8.61
CA PHE A 232 -7.40 9.65 -9.82
C PHE A 232 -8.66 8.83 -9.62
N ILE A 233 -9.55 8.85 -10.61
CA ILE A 233 -10.85 8.18 -10.60
C ILE A 233 -10.85 7.10 -11.69
N SER A 234 -11.15 5.85 -11.32
CA SER A 234 -11.26 4.73 -12.28
C SER A 234 -12.59 4.63 -13.01
N ILE A 235 -13.57 5.50 -12.70
CA ILE A 235 -14.94 5.47 -13.22
C ILE A 235 -15.09 6.27 -14.54
N ARG A 236 -14.26 7.31 -14.78
CA ARG A 236 -14.50 8.29 -15.88
C ARG A 236 -13.43 8.39 -16.95
N PHE A 237 -12.30 7.71 -16.81
CA PHE A 237 -11.32 7.58 -17.88
C PHE A 237 -10.96 6.11 -18.02
N GLY A 238 -10.84 5.66 -19.27
CA GLY A 238 -10.48 4.28 -19.60
C GLY A 238 -9.36 3.81 -18.69
N LEU A 239 -9.68 2.86 -17.81
CA LEU A 239 -8.71 2.24 -16.93
C LEU A 239 -7.52 1.88 -17.81
N SER A 240 -6.37 2.52 -17.56
CA SER A 240 -5.18 2.13 -18.26
C SER A 240 -4.95 0.66 -17.92
N LEU A 241 -4.50 -0.11 -18.91
CA LEU A 241 -3.99 -1.46 -18.67
C LEU A 241 -2.97 -1.41 -17.51
N ASP A 242 -2.31 -0.25 -17.32
CA ASP A 242 -1.45 0.14 -16.22
C ASP A 242 -2.07 0.04 -14.83
N ALA A 243 -3.24 0.64 -14.63
CA ALA A 243 -3.96 0.56 -13.36
C ALA A 243 -4.49 -0.86 -13.08
N ILE A 244 -5.03 -1.56 -14.10
CA ILE A 244 -5.66 -2.87 -13.91
C ILE A 244 -4.61 -3.94 -13.65
N LEU A 245 -3.67 -4.12 -14.58
CA LEU A 245 -2.80 -5.29 -14.56
C LEU A 245 -1.62 -5.15 -13.59
N GLY A 246 -1.32 -3.92 -13.17
CA GLY A 246 -0.07 -3.60 -12.48
C GLY A 246 0.05 -4.23 -11.11
N TYR A 247 -1.05 -4.29 -10.37
CA TYR A 247 -1.09 -4.86 -9.02
C TYR A 247 -1.26 -6.39 -9.02
N HIS A 248 -1.61 -6.97 -10.17
CA HIS A 248 -1.86 -8.41 -10.31
C HIS A 248 -0.66 -9.19 -10.85
N ILE A 249 0.28 -8.53 -11.52
CA ILE A 249 1.51 -9.17 -12.02
C ILE A 249 2.51 -9.32 -10.88
N GLN A 250 2.89 -10.56 -10.59
CA GLN A 250 3.86 -10.90 -9.55
C GLN A 250 5.29 -10.76 -10.09
N SER A 251 6.18 -10.14 -9.31
CA SER A 251 7.61 -10.12 -9.60
C SER A 251 8.26 -11.49 -9.34
N ASN A 252 9.31 -11.83 -10.10
CA ASN A 252 10.10 -13.07 -9.95
C ASN A 252 9.32 -14.41 -10.07
N SER A 253 8.16 -14.44 -10.72
CA SER A 253 7.44 -15.69 -11.01
C SER A 253 7.28 -15.91 -12.51
N THR A 254 7.43 -17.16 -12.95
CA THR A 254 7.29 -17.54 -14.36
C THR A 254 5.83 -17.40 -14.82
N LEU A 255 5.61 -17.22 -16.13
CA LEU A 255 4.29 -16.94 -16.72
C LEU A 255 3.22 -17.96 -16.33
N GLY A 256 3.61 -19.23 -16.13
CA GLY A 256 2.71 -20.31 -15.71
C GLY A 256 2.17 -20.17 -14.28
N HIS A 257 2.89 -19.47 -13.39
CA HIS A 257 2.53 -19.31 -11.96
C HIS A 257 1.86 -17.95 -11.67
N GLN A 258 1.69 -17.10 -12.67
CA GLN A 258 1.00 -15.82 -12.56
C GLN A 258 -0.51 -16.00 -12.28
N GLN A 259 -1.15 -14.96 -11.70
CA GLN A 259 -2.57 -14.96 -11.40
C GLN A 259 -3.43 -15.16 -12.66
N ASN A 260 -4.61 -15.79 -12.50
CA ASN A 260 -5.52 -16.06 -13.63
C ASN A 260 -5.91 -14.79 -14.40
N ILE A 261 -6.02 -13.65 -13.70
CA ILE A 261 -6.31 -12.34 -14.32
C ILE A 261 -5.24 -11.98 -15.37
N VAL A 262 -3.96 -12.19 -15.06
CA VAL A 262 -2.84 -11.92 -15.98
C VAL A 262 -2.91 -12.86 -17.19
N LYS A 263 -3.16 -14.16 -16.96
CA LYS A 263 -3.28 -15.15 -18.04
C LYS A 263 -4.44 -14.82 -18.99
N ILE A 264 -5.61 -14.51 -18.46
CA ILE A 264 -6.79 -14.12 -19.25
C ILE A 264 -6.48 -12.86 -20.05
N SER A 265 -5.88 -11.84 -19.42
CA SER A 265 -5.52 -10.61 -20.12
C SER A 265 -4.53 -10.84 -21.26
N LEU A 266 -3.55 -11.73 -21.09
CA LEU A 266 -2.57 -12.10 -22.11
C LEU A 266 -3.22 -12.84 -23.28
N VAL A 267 -4.16 -13.75 -23.00
CA VAL A 267 -4.92 -14.43 -24.06
C VAL A 267 -5.76 -13.43 -24.85
N LEU A 268 -6.48 -12.54 -24.16
CA LEU A 268 -7.29 -11.50 -24.81
C LEU A 268 -6.45 -10.55 -25.66
N THR A 269 -5.29 -10.11 -25.17
CA THR A 269 -4.41 -9.21 -25.94
C THR A 269 -3.84 -9.91 -27.17
N ILE A 270 -3.45 -11.19 -27.08
CA ILE A 270 -3.02 -11.97 -28.25
C ILE A 270 -4.13 -12.06 -29.29
N ILE A 271 -5.38 -12.35 -28.88
CA ILE A 271 -6.53 -12.41 -29.78
C ILE A 271 -6.75 -11.07 -30.48
N PHE A 272 -6.76 -9.96 -29.73
CA PHE A 272 -6.93 -8.61 -30.30
C PHE A 272 -5.80 -8.25 -31.27
N MET A 273 -4.57 -8.61 -30.94
CA MET A 273 -3.41 -8.39 -31.82
C MET A 273 -3.56 -9.15 -33.13
N ILE A 274 -3.90 -10.44 -33.10
CA ILE A 274 -4.06 -11.26 -34.30
C ILE A 274 -5.19 -10.72 -35.18
N ALA A 275 -6.36 -10.46 -34.59
CA ALA A 275 -7.51 -9.92 -35.32
C ALA A 275 -7.20 -8.53 -35.93
N GLY A 276 -6.56 -7.65 -35.15
CA GLY A 276 -6.16 -6.32 -35.61
C GLY A 276 -5.14 -6.35 -36.75
N PHE A 277 -4.16 -7.26 -36.68
CA PHE A 277 -3.17 -7.45 -37.75
C PHE A 277 -3.79 -7.98 -39.04
N ILE A 278 -4.64 -9.01 -38.95
CA ILE A 278 -5.32 -9.57 -40.12
C ILE A 278 -6.18 -8.48 -40.78
N ASN A 279 -6.98 -7.76 -39.99
CA ASN A 279 -7.84 -6.70 -40.51
C ASN A 279 -7.03 -5.54 -41.13
N GLY A 280 -5.96 -5.11 -40.46
CA GLY A 280 -5.09 -4.03 -40.94
C GLY A 280 -4.39 -4.39 -42.24
N ILE A 281 -3.84 -5.62 -42.36
CA ILE A 281 -3.17 -6.08 -43.59
C ILE A 281 -4.17 -6.24 -44.74
N LEU A 282 -5.34 -6.85 -44.50
CA LEU A 282 -6.37 -6.99 -45.53
C LEU A 282 -6.86 -5.62 -46.02
N SER A 283 -7.11 -4.69 -45.10
CA SER A 283 -7.51 -3.32 -45.44
C SER A 283 -6.42 -2.61 -46.24
N LEU A 284 -5.16 -2.72 -45.83
CA LEU A 284 -4.03 -2.12 -46.55
C LEU A 284 -3.92 -2.67 -47.98
N ILE A 285 -4.03 -3.98 -48.17
CA ILE A 285 -3.99 -4.61 -49.50
C ILE A 285 -5.16 -4.10 -50.36
N THR A 286 -6.36 -4.03 -49.77
CA THR A 286 -7.58 -3.64 -50.49
C THR A 286 -7.51 -2.18 -50.94
N PHE A 287 -7.11 -1.27 -50.05
CA PHE A 287 -7.08 0.16 -50.33
C PHE A 287 -5.81 0.64 -51.04
N ASN A 288 -4.79 -0.20 -51.19
CA ASN A 288 -3.60 0.10 -51.99
C ASN A 288 -3.83 -0.12 -53.50
N ASN A 289 -5.03 -0.54 -53.91
CA ASN A 289 -5.37 -0.66 -55.32
C ASN A 289 -5.56 0.72 -55.97
N LYS A 290 -4.87 0.97 -57.08
CA LYS A 290 -4.86 2.26 -57.79
C LYS A 290 -6.26 2.74 -58.17
N THR A 291 -7.16 1.84 -58.55
CA THR A 291 -8.54 2.19 -58.95
C THR A 291 -9.38 2.76 -57.81
N ILE A 292 -9.06 2.39 -56.56
CA ILE A 292 -9.82 2.83 -55.38
C ILE A 292 -9.26 4.17 -54.85
N CYS A 293 -7.95 4.41 -55.02
CA CYS A 293 -7.30 5.67 -54.66
C CYS A 293 -7.59 6.84 -55.61
N GLU A 294 -8.30 6.63 -56.73
CA GLU A 294 -8.71 7.70 -57.62
C GLU A 294 -9.74 8.64 -56.96
N VAL A 295 -10.50 8.14 -56.00
CA VAL A 295 -11.47 8.91 -55.21
C VAL A 295 -10.83 9.25 -53.86
N GLY A 296 -10.98 10.50 -53.39
CA GLY A 296 -10.38 10.96 -52.12
C GLY A 296 -10.73 10.11 -50.88
N CYS A 297 -11.87 9.40 -50.91
CA CYS A 297 -12.26 8.43 -49.88
C CYS A 297 -11.29 7.23 -49.79
N GLY A 298 -10.74 6.76 -50.91
CA GLY A 298 -9.78 5.65 -50.91
C GLY A 298 -8.46 5.99 -50.23
N LEU A 299 -7.95 7.22 -50.43
CA LEU A 299 -6.76 7.73 -49.73
C LEU A 299 -6.99 7.83 -48.22
N TYR A 300 -8.19 8.22 -47.80
CA TYR A 300 -8.57 8.32 -46.40
C TYR A 300 -8.64 6.96 -45.71
N LEU A 301 -9.26 5.97 -46.35
CA LEU A 301 -9.32 4.59 -45.85
C LEU A 301 -7.93 3.93 -45.82
N LEU A 302 -7.05 4.25 -46.77
CA LEU A 302 -5.65 3.83 -46.73
C LEU A 302 -4.92 4.45 -45.54
N GLY A 303 -5.11 5.75 -45.29
CA GLY A 303 -4.58 6.42 -44.10
C GLY A 303 -5.06 5.78 -42.79
N SER A 304 -6.35 5.49 -42.68
CA SER A 304 -6.93 4.77 -41.53
C SER A 304 -6.36 3.36 -41.36
N SER A 305 -6.16 2.61 -42.45
CA SER A 305 -5.54 1.28 -42.39
C SER A 305 -4.10 1.32 -41.86
N ILE A 306 -3.35 2.36 -42.20
CA ILE A 306 -1.99 2.57 -41.70
C ILE A 306 -2.01 2.93 -40.22
N THR A 307 -2.87 3.86 -39.80
CA THR A 307 -2.97 4.27 -38.39
C THR A 307 -3.41 3.12 -37.50
N THR A 308 -4.43 2.35 -37.92
CA THR A 308 -4.89 1.16 -37.19
C THR A 308 -3.79 0.10 -37.06
N LEU A 309 -3.02 -0.16 -38.11
CA LEU A 309 -1.88 -1.08 -38.03
C LEU A 309 -0.81 -0.60 -37.03
N PHE A 310 -0.46 0.69 -37.03
CA PHE A 310 0.46 1.25 -36.03
C PHE A 310 -0.11 1.19 -34.60
N THR A 311 -1.40 1.47 -34.39
CA THR A 311 -2.01 1.38 -33.05
C THR A 311 -1.89 -0.03 -32.48
N THR A 312 -2.18 -1.06 -33.28
CA THR A 312 -2.11 -2.46 -32.84
C THR A 312 -0.68 -2.84 -32.46
N ILE A 313 0.30 -2.50 -33.29
CA ILE A 313 1.73 -2.75 -33.01
C ILE A 313 2.16 -2.09 -31.70
N ILE A 314 1.87 -0.80 -31.52
CA ILE A 314 2.27 -0.03 -30.33
C ILE A 314 1.59 -0.57 -29.07
N PHE A 315 0.30 -0.92 -29.16
CA PHE A 315 -0.45 -1.52 -28.06
C PHE A 315 0.16 -2.85 -27.62
N GLY A 316 0.48 -3.73 -28.58
CA GLY A 316 1.14 -5.00 -28.30
C GLY A 316 2.51 -4.82 -27.65
N LEU A 317 3.35 -3.94 -28.22
CA LEU A 317 4.67 -3.62 -27.66
C LEU A 317 4.57 -3.11 -26.22
N LYS A 318 3.63 -2.19 -25.94
CA LYS A 318 3.39 -1.66 -24.59
C LYS A 318 3.04 -2.80 -23.61
N PHE A 319 2.13 -3.70 -23.99
CA PHE A 319 1.75 -4.84 -23.15
C PHE A 319 2.94 -5.75 -22.83
N TRP A 320 3.72 -6.13 -23.85
CA TRP A 320 4.87 -7.03 -23.68
C TRP A 320 5.99 -6.41 -22.84
N ILE A 321 6.40 -5.18 -23.14
CA ILE A 321 7.44 -4.47 -22.38
C ILE A 321 7.06 -4.42 -20.90
N ARG A 322 5.79 -4.14 -20.63
CA ARG A 322 5.28 -4.05 -19.27
C ARG A 322 5.29 -5.39 -18.52
N LEU A 323 4.82 -6.44 -19.16
CA LEU A 323 4.84 -7.79 -18.57
C LEU A 323 6.29 -8.19 -18.23
N LEU A 324 7.23 -7.96 -19.15
CA LEU A 324 8.65 -8.25 -18.94
C LEU A 324 9.29 -7.37 -17.84
N ALA A 325 8.91 -6.10 -17.76
CA ALA A 325 9.36 -5.19 -16.73
C ALA A 325 8.89 -5.60 -15.32
N GLN A 326 7.61 -5.97 -15.18
CA GLN A 326 7.05 -6.39 -13.90
C GLN A 326 7.52 -7.77 -13.46
N MET A 327 7.83 -8.66 -14.40
CA MET A 327 8.53 -9.93 -14.15
C MET A 327 10.03 -9.74 -13.86
N THR A 328 10.51 -8.49 -13.74
CA THR A 328 11.91 -8.13 -13.43
C THR A 328 12.95 -8.70 -14.41
N ILE A 329 12.53 -9.09 -15.61
CA ILE A 329 13.41 -9.51 -16.70
C ILE A 329 14.11 -8.28 -17.30
N ILE A 330 13.36 -7.18 -17.46
CA ILE A 330 13.89 -5.88 -17.88
C ILE A 330 13.95 -4.97 -16.66
N SER A 331 15.16 -4.63 -16.21
CA SER A 331 15.39 -3.81 -15.01
C SER A 331 15.99 -2.43 -15.30
N ASN A 332 16.29 -2.11 -16.56
CA ASN A 332 16.92 -0.85 -16.91
C ASN A 332 15.94 0.33 -16.73
N LEU A 333 16.19 1.13 -15.70
CA LEU A 333 15.30 2.22 -15.26
C LEU A 333 15.19 3.36 -16.29
N LEU A 334 16.26 3.64 -17.03
CA LEU A 334 16.27 4.66 -18.09
C LEU A 334 15.44 4.22 -19.28
N PHE A 335 15.59 2.97 -19.71
CA PHE A 335 14.77 2.38 -20.77
C PHE A 335 13.28 2.38 -20.39
N LEU A 336 12.93 1.91 -19.19
CA LEU A 336 11.54 1.86 -18.71
C LEU A 336 10.91 3.25 -18.64
N ARG A 337 11.67 4.27 -18.21
CA ARG A 337 11.19 5.67 -18.16
C ARG A 337 10.91 6.23 -19.55
N ILE A 338 11.80 6.01 -20.51
CA ILE A 338 11.63 6.47 -21.90
C ILE A 338 10.41 5.80 -22.54
N GLN A 339 10.29 4.47 -22.40
CA GLN A 339 9.17 3.71 -22.95
C GLN A 339 7.82 4.14 -22.35
N CYS A 340 7.77 4.36 -21.04
CA CYS A 340 6.56 4.81 -20.33
C CYS A 340 6.03 6.13 -20.87
N ILE A 341 6.90 7.10 -21.15
CA ILE A 341 6.49 8.41 -21.68
C ILE A 341 6.15 8.30 -23.17
N SER A 342 6.98 7.61 -23.95
CA SER A 342 6.87 7.60 -25.41
C SER A 342 5.69 6.77 -25.92
N LEU A 343 5.49 5.55 -25.42
CA LEU A 343 4.47 4.64 -25.93
C LEU A 343 3.06 5.16 -25.63
N ASP A 344 2.84 5.72 -24.44
CA ASP A 344 1.55 6.25 -24.03
C ASP A 344 1.16 7.47 -24.85
N PHE A 345 2.14 8.35 -25.11
CA PHE A 345 1.95 9.50 -25.97
C PHE A 345 1.60 9.07 -27.40
N LEU A 346 2.40 8.18 -28.00
CA LEU A 346 2.18 7.72 -29.37
C LEU A 346 0.83 7.00 -29.52
N LEU A 347 0.50 6.08 -28.60
CA LEU A 347 -0.75 5.35 -28.63
C LEU A 347 -1.96 6.28 -28.55
N ARG A 348 -1.88 7.34 -27.73
CA ARG A 348 -2.94 8.35 -27.62
C ARG A 348 -3.08 9.17 -28.90
N VAL A 349 -1.97 9.57 -29.52
CA VAL A 349 -1.98 10.29 -30.80
C VAL A 349 -2.64 9.44 -31.88
N PHE A 350 -2.23 8.18 -32.05
CA PHE A 350 -2.79 7.32 -33.08
C PHE A 350 -4.27 6.96 -32.84
N LEU A 351 -4.70 6.74 -31.60
CA LEU A 351 -6.12 6.51 -31.29
C LEU A 351 -6.99 7.74 -31.57
N ASN A 352 -6.50 8.95 -31.25
CA ASN A 352 -7.22 10.17 -31.56
C ASN A 352 -7.28 10.45 -33.07
N MET A 353 -6.19 10.16 -33.79
CA MET A 353 -6.17 10.24 -35.26
C MET A 353 -7.16 9.25 -35.85
N ASP A 354 -7.22 8.02 -35.35
CA ASP A 354 -8.15 7.00 -35.84
C ASP A 354 -9.62 7.36 -35.53
N GLN A 355 -9.89 7.94 -34.35
CA GLN A 355 -11.22 8.47 -34.03
C GLN A 355 -11.62 9.60 -34.97
N TRP A 356 -10.71 10.54 -35.25
CA TRP A 356 -10.97 11.62 -36.20
C TRP A 356 -11.18 11.07 -37.62
N LEU A 357 -10.39 10.07 -38.02
CA LEU A 357 -10.51 9.38 -39.29
C LEU A 357 -11.78 8.51 -39.40
N ASN A 358 -12.44 8.12 -38.31
CA ASN A 358 -13.65 7.30 -38.36
C ASN A 358 -14.94 8.09 -38.01
N ALA A 359 -14.83 9.34 -37.57
CA ALA A 359 -15.97 10.17 -37.16
C ALA A 359 -16.58 11.03 -38.28
N CYS A 360 -15.87 11.19 -39.40
CA CYS A 360 -16.40 11.75 -40.65
C CYS A 360 -16.90 10.63 -41.56
#